data_AF-A0A9E1T7A4-F1
#
_entry.id   AF-A0A9E1T7A4-F1
#
_cell.length_a   1.000
_cell.length_b   1.000
_cell.length_c   1.000
_cell.angle_alpha   90.00
_cell.angle_beta   90.00
_cell.angle_gamma   90.00
#
_symmetry.space_group_name_H-M   'P 1'
#
loop_
_entity.id
_entity.type
_entity.pdbx_description
1 polymer ?
#
loop_
_entity_poly.entity_id
_entity_poly.type
_entity_poly.pdbx_seq_one_letter_code
_entity_poly.pdbx_strand_id
1 'polypeptide(L)'
;MPHSKRQIARDISYAHSATTKSGRAVIRLMENTTGRLRLIKRAVGYQKDVAAGRDFWLVMLERYGLTLEIVGGSLDNIPKDGPLIVTANHPYGILDG
;
A
#
# COMPACT_ATOMS: atom_id res chain seq x y z
N MET A 1 14.20 9.97 -7.66
CA MET A 1 15.19 8.96 -7.21
C MET A 1 14.63 7.58 -7.56
N PRO A 2 15.32 6.72 -8.33
CA PRO A 2 14.78 5.39 -8.63
C PRO A 2 14.88 4.55 -7.35
N HIS A 3 13.76 4.28 -6.69
CA HIS A 3 13.72 3.31 -5.61
C HIS A 3 14.12 1.94 -6.18
N SER A 4 15.30 1.46 -5.80
CA SER A 4 15.77 0.12 -6.17
C SER A 4 14.74 -0.92 -5.70
N LYS A 5 14.50 -1.97 -6.50
CA LYS A 5 13.60 -3.10 -6.13
C LYS A 5 13.90 -3.66 -4.73
N ARG A 6 15.15 -3.53 -4.25
CA ARG A 6 15.60 -3.92 -2.90
C ARG A 6 15.07 -3.02 -1.77
N GLN A 7 14.84 -1.72 -2.03
CA GLN A 7 14.26 -0.77 -1.07
C GLN A 7 12.77 -1.06 -0.88
N ILE A 8 11.99 -1.10 -1.97
CA ILE A 8 10.55 -1.42 -1.92
C ILE A 8 10.29 -2.75 -1.21
N ALA A 9 11.13 -3.76 -1.45
CA ALA A 9 11.06 -5.00 -0.70
C ALA A 9 11.29 -4.75 0.79
N ARG A 10 12.41 -4.12 1.21
CA ARG A 10 12.72 -3.87 2.63
C ARG A 10 11.65 -3.06 3.36
N ASP A 11 11.00 -2.13 2.67
CA ASP A 11 9.99 -1.24 3.27
C ASP A 11 8.66 -1.96 3.56
N ILE A 12 8.43 -3.13 2.95
CA ILE A 12 7.22 -3.95 3.14
C ILE A 12 7.57 -5.20 3.95
N SER A 13 7.94 -5.05 5.23
CA SER A 13 8.20 -6.20 6.12
C SER A 13 7.98 -5.88 7.59
N TYR A 14 7.18 -6.71 8.26
CA TYR A 14 7.00 -6.73 9.70
C TYR A 14 8.16 -7.40 10.44
N ALA A 15 9.15 -7.96 9.72
CA ALA A 15 10.32 -8.55 10.34
C ALA A 15 11.10 -7.53 11.19
N HIS A 16 10.93 -6.23 11.00
CA HIS A 16 11.58 -5.23 11.85
C HIS A 16 11.02 -5.19 13.28
N SER A 17 9.79 -5.67 13.50
CA SER A 17 9.14 -5.71 14.81
C SER A 17 9.61 -6.87 15.70
N ALA A 18 10.28 -7.88 15.14
CA ALA A 18 10.81 -8.99 15.93
C ALA A 18 12.21 -8.69 16.47
N THR A 19 12.39 -8.91 17.77
CA THR A 19 13.65 -8.67 18.50
C THR A 19 14.72 -9.73 18.15
N THR A 20 14.32 -10.99 17.98
CA THR A 20 15.24 -12.12 17.75
C THR A 20 15.53 -12.35 16.27
N LYS A 21 16.73 -12.84 15.96
CA LYS A 21 17.11 -13.19 14.57
C LYS A 21 16.24 -14.32 14.00
N SER A 22 15.88 -15.30 14.82
CA SER A 22 14.99 -16.40 14.45
C SER A 22 13.57 -15.91 14.16
N GLY A 23 13.00 -15.04 14.99
CA GLY A 23 11.68 -14.45 14.77
C GLY A 23 11.60 -13.69 13.44
N ARG A 24 12.65 -12.91 13.12
CA ARG A 24 12.76 -12.22 11.83
C ARG A 24 12.79 -13.17 10.63
N ALA A 25 13.46 -14.32 10.77
CA ALA A 25 13.52 -15.33 9.72
C ALA A 25 12.13 -15.96 9.48
N VAL A 26 11.40 -16.30 10.55
CA VAL A 26 10.04 -16.85 10.47
C VAL A 26 9.09 -15.87 9.79
N ILE A 27 9.10 -14.59 10.22
CA ILE A 27 8.23 -13.57 9.62
C ILE A 27 8.50 -13.43 8.12
N ARG A 28 9.76 -13.32 7.71
CA ARG A 28 10.12 -13.21 6.29
C ARG A 28 9.70 -14.44 5.49
N LEU A 29 9.83 -15.63 6.07
CA LEU A 29 9.39 -16.86 5.43
C LEU A 29 7.87 -16.80 5.18
N MET A 30 7.08 -16.52 6.22
CA MET A 30 5.63 -16.40 6.11
C MET A 30 5.21 -15.32 5.11
N GLU A 31 5.83 -14.13 5.15
CA GLU A 31 5.52 -13.05 4.22
C GLU A 31 5.78 -13.45 2.76
N ASN A 32 6.91 -14.10 2.50
CA ASN A 32 7.30 -14.50 1.15
C ASN A 32 6.47 -15.68 0.62
N THR A 33 6.00 -16.57 1.50
CA THR A 33 5.15 -17.71 1.09
C THR A 33 3.67 -17.33 0.96
N THR A 34 3.18 -16.35 1.72
CA THR A 34 1.74 -16.02 1.76
C THR A 34 1.32 -14.87 0.84
N GLY A 35 2.16 -13.85 0.56
CA GLY A 35 1.66 -12.75 -0.27
C GLY A 35 2.60 -11.62 -0.66
N ARG A 36 3.71 -11.39 0.07
CA ARG A 36 4.59 -10.23 -0.16
C ARG A 36 5.13 -10.14 -1.58
N LEU A 37 5.57 -11.27 -2.14
CA LEU A 37 6.08 -11.32 -3.51
C LEU A 37 4.99 -10.98 -4.54
N ARG A 38 3.74 -11.35 -4.28
CA ARG A 38 2.61 -11.06 -5.17
C ARG A 38 2.26 -9.58 -5.15
N LEU A 39 2.26 -8.95 -3.97
CA LEU A 39 2.06 -7.51 -3.81
C LEU A 39 3.16 -6.70 -4.50
N ILE A 40 4.43 -7.08 -4.31
CA ILE A 40 5.55 -6.42 -5.00
C ILE A 40 5.37 -6.53 -6.52
N LYS A 41 5.02 -7.71 -7.05
CA LYS A 41 4.82 -7.91 -8.50
C LYS A 41 3.72 -7.00 -9.06
N ARG A 42 2.63 -6.76 -8.33
CA ARG A 42 1.54 -5.87 -8.76
C ARG A 42 2.00 -4.41 -8.91
N ALA A 43 2.87 -3.94 -8.01
CA ALA A 43 3.43 -2.60 -8.08
C ALA A 43 4.51 -2.42 -9.17
N VAL A 44 5.15 -3.49 -9.67
CA VAL A 44 6.23 -3.36 -10.66
C VAL A 44 5.73 -2.62 -11.90
N GLY A 45 6.43 -1.55 -12.26
CA GLY A 45 6.18 -0.80 -13.49
C GLY A 45 5.18 0.35 -13.36
N TYR A 46 4.60 0.60 -12.18
CA TYR A 46 3.65 1.72 -11.98
C TYR A 46 4.23 3.08 -12.42
N GLN A 47 5.54 3.28 -12.25
CA GLN A 47 6.24 4.51 -12.64
C GLN A 47 6.09 4.81 -14.13
N LYS A 48 5.94 3.79 -14.99
CA LYS A 48 5.72 3.99 -16.43
C LYS A 48 4.32 4.55 -16.71
N ASP A 49 3.32 4.07 -15.99
CA ASP A 49 1.94 4.54 -16.12
C ASP A 49 1.82 5.99 -15.64
N VAL A 50 2.46 6.30 -14.50
CA VAL A 50 2.51 7.67 -13.97
C VAL A 50 3.30 8.60 -14.88
N ALA A 51 4.43 8.15 -15.43
CA ALA A 51 5.21 8.91 -16.40
C ALA A 51 4.44 9.16 -17.72
N ALA A 52 3.47 8.29 -18.05
CA ALA A 52 2.55 8.49 -19.16
C ALA A 52 1.38 9.44 -18.82
N GLY A 53 1.38 10.06 -17.63
CA GLY A 53 0.42 11.07 -17.21
C GLY A 53 -0.79 10.53 -16.43
N ARG A 54 -0.80 9.24 -16.06
CA ARG A 54 -1.88 8.67 -15.24
C ARG A 54 -1.75 9.09 -13.77
N ASP A 55 -2.88 9.25 -13.10
CA ASP A 55 -2.92 9.49 -11.65
C ASP A 55 -2.33 8.29 -10.89
N PHE A 56 -1.46 8.60 -9.91
CA PHE A 56 -0.78 7.58 -9.13
C PHE A 56 -1.76 6.70 -8.34
N TRP A 57 -2.74 7.29 -7.67
CA TRP A 57 -3.67 6.57 -6.79
C TRP A 57 -4.55 5.61 -7.60
N LEU A 58 -5.10 6.09 -8.73
CA LEU A 58 -5.88 5.24 -9.62
C LEU A 58 -5.07 4.06 -10.16
N VAL A 59 -3.81 4.29 -10.59
CA VAL A 59 -2.91 3.22 -11.04
C VAL A 59 -2.67 2.19 -9.95
N MET A 60 -2.47 2.63 -8.70
CA MET A 60 -2.22 1.70 -7.60
C MET A 60 -3.48 0.92 -7.21
N LEU A 61 -4.65 1.56 -7.15
CA LEU A 61 -5.93 0.90 -6.89
C LEU A 61 -6.20 -0.21 -7.92
N GLU A 62 -6.04 0.08 -9.22
CA GLU A 62 -6.20 -0.89 -10.29
C GLU A 62 -5.21 -2.05 -10.18
N ARG A 63 -3.93 -1.75 -9.97
CA ARG A 63 -2.87 -2.78 -9.88
C ARG A 63 -3.05 -3.69 -8.68
N TYR A 64 -3.56 -3.15 -7.57
CA TYR A 64 -3.87 -3.94 -6.38
C TYR A 64 -5.26 -4.60 -6.43
N GLY A 65 -6.10 -4.27 -7.42
CA GLY A 65 -7.44 -4.80 -7.56
C GLY A 65 -8.35 -4.37 -6.41
N LEU A 66 -8.22 -3.12 -5.97
CA LEU A 66 -9.00 -2.54 -4.89
C LEU A 66 -10.24 -1.85 -5.46
N THR A 67 -11.36 -1.98 -4.74
CA THR A 67 -12.62 -1.31 -5.05
C THR A 67 -13.09 -0.55 -3.82
N LEU A 68 -13.65 0.65 -4.02
CA LEU A 68 -14.26 1.41 -2.94
C LEU A 68 -15.68 0.92 -2.71
N GLU A 69 -15.96 0.50 -1.49
CA GLU A 69 -17.31 0.16 -1.03
C GLU A 69 -17.68 1.07 0.13
N ILE A 70 -18.73 1.88 -0.06
CA ILE A 70 -19.24 2.78 0.98
C ILE A 70 -20.43 2.08 1.64
N VAL A 71 -20.18 1.50 2.82
CA VAL A 71 -21.20 0.73 3.56
C VAL A 71 -22.11 1.63 4.40
N GLY A 72 -21.70 2.87 4.69
CA GLY A 72 -22.51 3.84 5.41
C GLY A 72 -22.13 5.28 5.08
N GLY A 73 -23.12 6.17 5.01
CA GLY A 73 -22.96 7.56 4.59
C GLY A 73 -22.88 7.74 3.07
N SER A 74 -22.46 8.93 2.63
CA SER A 74 -22.19 9.27 1.23
C SER A 74 -20.98 10.21 1.16
N LEU A 75 -20.28 10.24 0.01
CA LEU A 75 -19.29 11.28 -0.29
C LEU A 75 -19.92 12.68 -0.30
N ASP A 76 -21.23 12.78 -0.55
CA ASP A 76 -21.98 14.05 -0.48
C ASP A 76 -22.01 14.66 0.93
N ASN A 77 -21.67 13.87 1.96
CA ASN A 77 -21.54 14.38 3.33
C ASN A 77 -20.26 15.20 3.53
N ILE A 78 -19.32 15.16 2.59
CA ILE A 78 -18.09 15.95 2.63
C ILE A 78 -18.46 17.41 2.28
N PRO A 79 -18.26 18.38 3.18
CA PRO A 79 -18.53 19.78 2.89
C PRO A 79 -17.73 20.26 1.68
N LYS A 80 -18.39 21.02 0.78
CA LYS A 80 -17.72 21.59 -0.40
C LYS A 80 -16.78 22.74 -0.03
N ASP A 81 -17.07 23.43 1.06
CA ASP A 81 -16.37 24.64 1.51
C ASP A 81 -16.12 24.58 3.02
N GLY A 82 -15.08 25.29 3.48
CA GLY A 82 -14.69 25.37 4.88
C GLY A 82 -13.71 24.28 5.33
N PRO A 83 -13.23 24.33 6.59
CA PRO A 83 -12.26 23.37 7.11
C PRO A 83 -12.90 21.99 7.37
N LEU A 84 -12.17 20.94 6.98
CA LEU A 84 -12.56 19.53 7.17
C LEU A 84 -11.46 18.78 7.92
N ILE A 85 -11.86 17.97 8.91
CA ILE A 85 -10.99 16.99 9.55
C ILE A 85 -11.47 15.61 9.13
N VAL A 86 -10.59 14.84 8.48
CA VAL A 86 -10.84 13.44 8.11
C VAL A 86 -10.08 12.55 9.08
N THR A 87 -10.78 11.59 9.69
CA THR A 87 -10.17 10.59 10.57
C THR A 87 -10.31 9.23 9.92
N ALA A 88 -9.19 8.53 9.73
CA ALA A 88 -9.15 7.18 9.17
C ALA A 88 -8.28 6.27 10.04
N ASN A 89 -8.60 4.98 10.07
CA ASN A 89 -7.68 3.97 10.55
C ASN A 89 -6.58 3.70 9.50
N HIS A 90 -5.48 3.05 9.91
CA HIS A 90 -4.38 2.68 9.02
C HIS A 90 -4.05 1.18 9.12
N PRO A 91 -5.01 0.30 8.76
CA PRO A 91 -4.86 -1.14 8.94
C PRO A 91 -3.91 -1.81 7.92
N TYR A 92 -3.76 -1.26 6.71
CA TYR A 92 -3.04 -1.92 5.61
C TYR A 92 -1.68 -1.31 5.27
N GLY A 93 -1.20 -0.35 6.07
CA GLY A 93 0.14 0.19 5.90
C GLY A 93 0.27 0.98 4.61
N ILE A 94 1.20 0.56 3.74
CA ILE A 94 1.52 1.21 2.46
C ILE A 94 0.34 1.45 1.50
N LEU A 95 -0.80 0.76 1.70
CA LEU A 95 -2.01 0.98 0.90
C LEU A 95 -2.85 2.16 1.39
N ASP A 96 -2.75 2.51 2.68
CA ASP A 96 -3.60 3.49 3.36
C ASP A 96 -2.82 4.74 3.81
N GLY A 97 -1.56 4.91 3.36
CA GLY A 97 -0.61 5.91 3.84
C GLY A 97 0.02 6.76 2.75
#